data_AF-M1CBN4-F1
#
_entry.id   AF-M1CBN4-F1
#
_cell.length_a   1.000
_cell.length_b   1.000
_cell.length_c   1.000
_cell.angle_alpha   90.00
_cell.angle_beta   90.00
_cell.angle_gamma   90.00
#
_symmetry.space_group_name_H-M   'P 1'
#
loop_
_entity.id
_entity.type
_entity.pdbx_description
1 polymer ?
#
loop_
_entity_poly.entity_id
_entity_poly.type
_entity_poly.pdbx_seq_one_letter_code
_entity_poly.pdbx_strand_id
1 'polypeptide(L)'
;MSATVDSHLFSHYFGHCPVITAQGRTHPVSTYFLKEIYESINYRLAYDSPDSLSYGTSTREKNAPIGNHRGEKNLVLSALGDESLLT
;
A
#
# COMPACT_ATOMS: atom_id res chain seq x y z
N MET A 1 18.64 21.53 -11.55
CA MET A 1 19.06 20.22 -12.09
C MET A 1 18.36 19.14 -11.30
N SER A 2 17.79 18.13 -11.95
CA SER A 2 17.10 17.02 -11.26
C SER A 2 17.15 15.76 -12.13
N ALA A 3 17.13 14.59 -11.48
CA ALA A 3 17.18 13.28 -12.13
C ALA A 3 15.79 12.74 -12.52
N THR A 4 14.73 13.22 -11.87
CA THR A 4 13.36 12.66 -12.00
C THR A 4 12.28 13.72 -12.24
N VAL A 5 12.68 14.96 -12.49
CA VAL A 5 11.72 16.06 -12.70
C VAL A 5 11.07 15.98 -14.07
N ASP A 6 9.83 16.45 -14.16
CA ASP A 6 9.22 16.79 -15.45
C ASP A 6 9.87 18.08 -15.99
N SER A 7 10.82 17.93 -16.92
CA SER A 7 11.53 19.05 -17.51
C SER A 7 10.64 19.96 -18.37
N HIS A 8 9.54 19.44 -18.93
CA HIS A 8 8.67 20.23 -19.81
C HIS A 8 7.80 21.20 -19.00
N LEU A 9 7.27 20.75 -17.86
CA LEU A 9 6.54 21.59 -16.92
C LEU A 9 7.39 22.80 -16.49
N PHE A 10 8.65 22.54 -16.12
CA PHE A 10 9.58 23.60 -15.71
C PHE A 10 10.00 24.49 -16.88
N SER A 11 10.22 23.93 -18.07
CA SER A 11 10.52 24.72 -19.26
C SER A 11 9.40 25.71 -19.58
N HIS A 12 8.14 25.27 -19.57
CA HIS A 12 6.99 26.13 -19.80
C HIS A 12 6.86 27.22 -18.73
N TYR A 13 7.02 26.87 -17.45
CA TYR A 13 6.99 27.84 -16.35
C TYR A 13 8.04 28.94 -16.52
N PHE A 14 9.23 28.61 -17.00
CA PHE A 14 10.32 29.55 -17.24
C PHE A 14 10.33 30.13 -18.68
N GLY A 15 9.18 30.13 -19.37
CA GLY A 15 9.06 30.77 -20.68
C GLY A 15 9.74 29.99 -21.81
N HIS A 16 9.51 28.68 -21.87
CA HIS A 16 10.09 27.76 -22.85
C HIS A 16 11.62 27.74 -22.84
N CYS A 17 12.21 27.74 -21.64
CA CYS A 17 13.67 27.69 -21.51
C CYS A 17 14.23 26.36 -22.07
N PRO A 18 15.44 26.38 -22.67
CA PRO A 18 16.02 25.19 -23.28
C PRO A 18 16.31 24.11 -22.24
N VAL A 19 15.99 22.86 -22.58
CA VAL A 19 16.20 21.70 -21.74
C VAL A 19 17.39 20.88 -22.27
N ILE A 20 18.37 20.64 -21.41
CA ILE A 20 19.53 19.77 -21.72
C ILE A 20 19.37 18.47 -20.95
N THR A 21 19.36 17.34 -21.68
CA THR A 21 19.26 16.00 -21.09
C THR A 21 20.62 15.32 -21.10
N ALA A 22 21.14 15.02 -19.90
CA ALA A 22 22.34 14.20 -19.77
C ALA A 22 21.98 12.72 -19.98
N GLN A 23 22.70 12.04 -20.89
CA GLN A 23 22.51 10.61 -21.12
C GLN A 23 23.00 9.82 -19.90
N GLY A 24 22.13 8.97 -19.35
CA GLY A 24 22.44 8.16 -18.19
C GLY A 24 23.36 7.00 -18.54
N ARG A 25 24.30 6.71 -17.62
CA ARG A 25 24.92 5.39 -17.49
C ARG A 25 24.64 4.93 -16.08
N THR A 26 23.97 3.79 -15.93
CA THR A 26 23.66 3.20 -14.63
C THR A 26 24.21 1.79 -14.57
N HIS A 27 24.76 1.42 -13.41
CA HIS A 27 24.96 0.03 -13.08
C HIS A 27 23.60 -0.59 -12.71
N PRO A 28 23.40 -1.90 -12.95
CA PRO A 28 22.13 -2.55 -12.63
C PRO A 28 21.81 -2.41 -11.15
N VAL A 29 20.58 -1.97 -10.84
CA VAL A 29 20.04 -1.87 -9.48
C VAL A 29 18.84 -2.79 -9.41
N SER A 30 18.85 -3.71 -8.45
CA SER A 30 17.70 -4.59 -8.19
C SER A 30 16.62 -3.83 -7.43
N THR A 31 15.40 -3.82 -7.96
CA THR A 31 14.22 -3.28 -7.29
C THR A 31 13.40 -4.41 -6.71
N TYR A 32 12.97 -4.29 -5.46
CA TYR A 32 12.11 -5.27 -4.80
C TYR A 32 10.79 -4.64 -4.41
N PHE A 33 9.70 -5.38 -4.59
CA PHE A 33 8.40 -5.04 -4.03
C PHE A 33 8.29 -5.59 -2.60
N LEU A 34 7.41 -4.98 -1.79
CA LEU A 34 7.25 -5.35 -0.39
C LEU A 34 6.92 -6.83 -0.18
N LYS A 35 6.10 -7.43 -1.07
CA LYS A 35 5.75 -8.85 -1.03
C LYS A 35 6.99 -9.76 -1.14
N GLU A 36 7.92 -9.41 -2.02
CA GLU A 36 9.15 -10.18 -2.24
C GLU A 36 10.06 -10.12 -1.02
N ILE A 37 10.10 -8.97 -0.34
CA ILE A 37 10.83 -8.81 0.91
C ILE A 37 10.21 -9.70 1.99
N TYR A 38 8.88 -9.68 2.17
CA TYR A 38 8.19 -10.51 3.16
C TYR A 38 8.43 -12.01 2.95
N GLU A 39 8.40 -12.46 1.70
CA GLU A 39 8.69 -13.84 1.35
C GLU A 39 10.17 -14.18 1.59
N SER A 40 11.09 -13.30 1.21
CA SER A 40 12.53 -13.53 1.35
C SER A 40 13.00 -13.66 2.81
N ILE A 41 12.39 -12.90 3.73
CA ILE A 41 12.74 -12.92 5.15
C ILE A 41 11.79 -13.77 6.00
N ASN A 42 10.81 -14.42 5.37
CA ASN A 42 9.71 -15.13 6.05
C ASN A 42 9.06 -14.27 7.15
N TYR A 43 8.79 -13.01 6.84
CA TYR A 43 8.24 -12.06 7.80
C TYR A 43 6.85 -12.54 8.25
N ARG A 44 6.64 -12.59 9.58
CA ARG A 44 5.35 -12.90 10.19
C ARG A 44 4.93 -11.75 11.09
N LEU A 45 3.70 -11.31 10.92
CA LEU A 45 3.06 -10.36 11.84
C LEU A 45 2.93 -10.98 13.23
N ALA A 46 3.00 -10.15 14.26
CA ALA A 46 2.77 -10.59 15.63
C ALA A 46 1.33 -11.09 15.78
N TYR A 47 1.14 -12.14 16.59
CA TYR A 47 -0.15 -12.82 16.72
C TYR A 47 -1.25 -11.94 17.34
N ASP A 48 -0.85 -10.91 18.08
CA ASP A 48 -1.73 -9.92 18.69
C ASP A 48 -2.06 -8.74 17.74
N SER A 49 -1.50 -8.72 16.53
CA SER A 49 -1.79 -7.65 15.58
C SER A 49 -3.17 -7.86 14.94
N PRO A 50 -4.01 -6.81 14.85
CA PRO A 50 -5.34 -6.90 14.26
C PRO A 50 -5.30 -7.28 12.76
N ASP A 51 -4.18 -7.02 12.10
CA ASP A 51 -3.94 -7.33 10.69
C ASP A 51 -3.22 -8.67 10.48
N SER A 52 -3.00 -9.46 11.55
CA SER A 52 -2.40 -10.79 11.43
C SER A 52 -3.37 -11.73 10.72
N LEU A 53 -3.27 -11.79 9.38
CA LEU A 53 -3.93 -12.83 8.61
C LEU A 53 -3.27 -14.14 9.03
N SER A 54 -4.01 -14.96 9.80
CA SER A 54 -3.58 -16.31 10.21
C SER A 54 -3.20 -17.12 8.96
N TYR A 55 -1.92 -17.09 8.59
CA TYR A 55 -1.36 -17.87 7.51
C TYR A 55 -1.31 -19.33 7.97
N GLY A 56 -2.45 -20.01 7.83
CA GLY A 56 -2.56 -21.47 7.81
C GLY A 56 -2.27 -22.20 9.12
N THR A 57 -3.32 -22.42 9.91
CA THR A 57 -3.59 -23.78 10.40
C THR A 57 -4.95 -24.21 9.88
N SER A 58 -4.98 -24.75 8.66
CA SER A 58 -6.11 -25.57 8.22
C SER A 58 -6.01 -26.94 8.92
N THR A 59 -6.18 -26.97 10.24
CA THR A 59 -6.44 -28.22 10.95
C THR A 59 -7.88 -28.58 10.66
N ARG A 60 -8.05 -29.41 9.64
CA ARG A 60 -9.27 -30.16 9.36
C ARG A 60 -9.65 -30.95 10.61
N GLU A 61 -10.63 -30.51 11.40
CA GLU A 61 -11.44 -31.39 12.24
C GLU A 61 -12.76 -30.76 12.76
N LYS A 62 -13.86 -31.26 12.18
CA LYS A 62 -15.17 -31.63 12.77
C LYS A 62 -15.97 -30.64 13.65
N ASN A 63 -17.17 -30.33 13.10
CA ASN A 63 -18.49 -30.29 13.74
C ASN A 63 -18.87 -29.08 14.62
N ALA A 64 -19.61 -28.13 14.02
CA ALA A 64 -20.66 -27.38 14.73
C ALA A 64 -21.76 -26.97 13.73
N PRO A 65 -23.06 -27.08 14.08
CA PRO A 65 -24.12 -26.59 13.22
C PRO A 65 -24.16 -25.06 13.28
N ILE A 66 -23.96 -24.41 12.15
CA ILE A 66 -24.14 -22.95 12.02
C ILE A 66 -25.64 -22.66 12.13
N GLY A 67 -26.04 -22.18 13.31
CA GLY A 67 -27.35 -21.58 13.53
C GLY A 67 -27.38 -20.21 12.85
N ASN A 68 -28.15 -20.10 11.78
CA ASN A 68 -28.37 -18.87 11.04
C ASN A 68 -29.19 -17.87 11.86
N HIS A 69 -28.56 -17.00 12.65
CA HIS A 69 -29.26 -15.83 13.19
C HIS A 69 -28.36 -14.58 13.22
N ARG A 70 -28.83 -13.56 12.48
CA ARG A 70 -28.90 -12.16 12.91
C ARG A 70 -27.84 -11.18 12.37
N GLY A 71 -28.15 -10.67 11.19
CA GLY A 71 -28.26 -9.23 10.98
C GLY A 71 -27.11 -8.56 10.26
N GLU A 72 -27.30 -8.34 8.96
CA GLU A 72 -26.53 -7.36 8.19
C GLU A 72 -26.69 -5.98 8.84
N LYS A 73 -25.57 -5.40 9.25
CA LYS A 73 -25.49 -3.99 9.65
C LYS A 73 -24.38 -3.34 8.83
N ASN A 74 -24.83 -2.56 7.87
CA ASN A 74 -24.09 -1.72 6.93
C ASN A 74 -22.79 -1.12 7.52
N LEU A 75 -21.63 -1.62 7.09
CA LEU A 75 -20.29 -1.08 7.38
C LEU A 75 -20.00 0.26 6.68
N VAL A 76 -20.90 0.72 5.80
CA VAL A 76 -20.70 1.92 4.97
C VAL A 76 -20.90 3.23 5.76
N LEU A 77 -21.56 3.20 6.92
CA LEU A 77 -21.86 4.39 7.71
C LEU A 77 -20.73 4.84 8.67
N SER A 78 -19.70 4.02 8.88
CA SER A 78 -18.62 4.33 9.83
C SER A 78 -17.46 5.14 9.22
N ALA A 79 -17.50 5.44 7.92
CA ALA A 79 -16.38 6.07 7.22
C ALA A 79 -16.51 7.59 7.05
N LEU A 80 -17.58 8.21 7.55
CA LEU A 80 -17.82 9.65 7.37
C LEU A 80 -18.24 10.30 8.68
N GLY A 81 -17.25 10.70 9.48
CA GLY A 81 -17.45 11.48 10.69
C GLY A 81 -16.12 11.81 11.34
N ASP A 82 -15.61 13.01 11.05
CA ASP A 82 -15.05 13.95 12.04
C ASP A 82 -14.37 15.14 11.31
N GLU A 83 -15.18 15.97 10.66
CA GLU A 83 -14.82 17.34 10.27
C GLU A 83 -15.65 18.30 11.13
N SER A 84 -15.25 18.52 12.39
CA SER A 84 -15.59 19.74 13.14
C SER A 84 -14.91 19.77 14.50
N LEU A 85 -13.74 20.41 14.60
CA LEU A 85 -13.44 21.30 15.74
C LEU A 85 -12.27 22.23 15.40
N LEU A 86 -12.54 23.22 14.55
CA LEU A 86 -11.82 24.50 14.55
C LEU A 86 -12.84 25.61 14.31
N THR A 87 -13.44 26.06 15.40
CA THR A 87 -14.02 27.40 15.56
C THR A 87 -13.28 28.08 16.68
#